data_AF-A0AAJ2G2M6-F1
#
_entry.id   AF-A0AAJ2G2M6-F1
#
_cell.length_a   1.000
_cell.length_b   1.000
_cell.length_c   1.000
_cell.angle_alpha   90.00
_cell.angle_beta   90.00
_cell.angle_gamma   90.00
#
_symmetry.space_group_name_H-M   'P 1'
#
loop_
_entity.id
_entity.type
_entity.pdbx_description
1 polymer ?
#
loop_
_entity_poly.entity_id
_entity_poly.type
_entity_poly.pdbx_seq_one_letter_code
_entity_poly.pdbx_strand_id
1 'polypeptide(L)'
;MTPVSENASILLVDDYQSINQRLLQLTDREWDVLSFITDGLTTTEIAACLVIEPKSIENYKRRISKKLKIGGRSNLIRFCIVNRDYLRKLYILARK
;
A
#
# COMPACT_ATOMS: atom_id res chain seq x y z
N MET A 1 30.80 22.61 19.62
CA MET A 1 30.03 21.38 19.90
C MET A 1 28.63 21.81 20.30
N THR A 2 27.76 22.04 19.33
CA THR A 2 26.36 22.36 19.60
C THR A 2 25.52 21.08 19.47
N PRO A 3 24.73 20.73 20.49
CA PRO A 3 23.77 19.64 20.42
C PRO A 3 22.51 20.13 19.69
N VAL A 4 21.98 19.33 18.76
CA VAL A 4 20.64 19.52 18.20
C VAL A 4 20.00 18.12 18.16
N SER A 5 19.21 17.75 19.17
CA SER A 5 17.78 18.09 19.34
C SER A 5 16.90 17.34 18.32
N GLU A 6 16.18 16.34 18.83
CA GLU A 6 14.71 16.35 18.83
C GLU A 6 13.93 16.07 17.54
N ASN A 7 14.48 15.33 16.57
CA ASN A 7 13.72 14.96 15.35
C ASN A 7 13.33 13.47 15.26
N ALA A 8 13.06 12.81 16.39
CA ALA A 8 12.56 11.43 16.41
C ALA A 8 11.03 11.32 16.65
N SER A 9 10.31 12.44 16.75
CA SER A 9 8.96 12.41 17.36
C SER A 9 7.77 12.53 16.41
N ILE A 10 7.90 12.87 15.13
CA ILE A 10 6.72 13.18 14.29
C ILE A 10 6.90 12.71 12.84
N LEU A 11 6.66 11.42 12.57
CA LEU A 11 5.93 11.08 11.34
C LEU A 11 4.46 11.37 11.67
N LEU A 12 4.01 12.55 11.26
CA LEU A 12 2.75 13.22 11.57
C LEU A 12 1.60 12.25 11.86
N VAL A 13 1.05 12.32 13.07
CA VAL A 13 -0.17 11.59 13.46
C VAL A 13 -1.30 11.83 12.44
N ASP A 14 -1.34 13.01 11.82
CA ASP A 14 -2.26 13.36 10.73
C ASP A 14 -2.03 12.57 9.44
N ASP A 15 -0.77 12.30 9.07
CA ASP A 15 -0.44 11.54 7.86
C ASP A 15 -0.77 10.05 8.03
N TYR A 16 -0.48 9.48 9.21
CA TYR A 16 -0.80 8.09 9.54
C TYR A 16 -2.31 7.85 9.71
N GLN A 17 -3.02 8.78 10.37
CA GLN A 17 -4.47 8.65 10.49
C GLN A 17 -5.14 8.80 9.11
N SER A 18 -4.63 9.69 8.26
CA SER A 18 -5.13 9.86 6.89
C SER A 18 -4.89 8.64 6.02
N ILE A 19 -3.71 8.00 6.10
CA ILE A 19 -3.44 6.81 5.26
C ILE A 19 -4.32 5.63 5.68
N ASN A 20 -4.58 5.45 6.97
CA ASN A 20 -5.44 4.37 7.46
C ASN A 20 -6.88 4.53 6.96
N GLN A 21 -7.41 5.75 7.00
CA GLN A 21 -8.74 6.05 6.44
C GLN A 21 -8.79 5.79 4.93
N ARG A 22 -7.71 6.07 4.19
CA ARG A 22 -7.62 5.76 2.75
C ARG A 22 -7.51 4.26 2.48
N LEU A 23 -6.79 3.53 3.33
CA LEU A 23 -6.67 2.07 3.25
C LEU A 23 -8.03 1.38 3.49
N LEU A 24 -8.85 1.90 4.41
CA LEU A 24 -10.23 1.43 4.63
C LEU A 24 -11.16 1.65 3.42
N GLN A 25 -10.82 2.57 2.50
CA GLN A 25 -11.58 2.80 1.28
C GLN A 25 -11.22 1.84 0.14
N LEU A 26 -10.18 1.01 0.30
CA LEU A 26 -9.84 -0.01 -0.68
C LEU A 26 -10.91 -1.10 -0.68
N THR A 27 -11.31 -1.54 -1.87
CA THR A 27 -12.19 -2.70 -2.01
C THR A 27 -11.45 -3.99 -1.71
N ASP A 28 -12.17 -5.09 -1.49
CA ASP A 28 -11.56 -6.40 -1.23
C ASP A 28 -10.55 -6.80 -2.32
N ARG A 29 -10.87 -6.52 -3.58
CA ARG A 29 -9.98 -6.80 -4.72
C ARG A 29 -8.77 -5.88 -4.78
N GLU A 30 -8.93 -4.62 -4.37
CA GLU A 30 -7.79 -3.70 -4.26
C GLU A 30 -6.87 -4.10 -3.11
N TRP A 31 -7.43 -4.60 -2.00
CA TRP A 31 -6.67 -5.19 -0.90
C TRP A 31 -5.91 -6.44 -1.32
N ASP A 32 -6.53 -7.35 -2.07
CA ASP A 32 -5.83 -8.52 -2.63
C ASP A 32 -4.59 -8.09 -3.43
N VAL A 33 -4.79 -7.18 -4.38
CA VAL A 33 -3.70 -6.70 -5.24
C VAL A 33 -2.62 -6.00 -4.41
N LEU A 34 -2.99 -5.16 -3.43
CA LEU A 34 -2.04 -4.51 -2.54
C LEU A 34 -1.25 -5.53 -1.70
N SER A 35 -1.90 -6.58 -1.21
CA SER A 35 -1.26 -7.66 -0.45
C SER A 35 -0.24 -8.40 -1.31
N PHE A 36 -0.60 -8.80 -2.53
CA PHE A 36 0.33 -9.50 -3.41
C PHE A 36 1.53 -8.63 -3.81
N ILE A 37 1.34 -7.33 -4.03
CA ILE A 37 2.47 -6.39 -4.25
C ILE A 37 3.37 -6.33 -3.01
N THR A 38 2.76 -6.31 -1.82
CA THR A 38 3.48 -6.30 -0.54
C THR A 38 4.33 -7.57 -0.35
N ASP A 39 3.81 -8.70 -0.82
CA ASP A 39 4.50 -9.99 -0.85
C ASP A 39 5.58 -10.09 -1.94
N GLY A 40 5.62 -9.13 -2.88
CA GLY A 40 6.65 -9.02 -3.90
C GLY A 40 6.31 -9.66 -5.24
N LEU A 41 5.04 -10.01 -5.47
CA LEU A 41 4.61 -10.58 -6.74
C LEU A 41 4.61 -9.51 -7.85
N THR A 42 4.97 -9.95 -9.06
CA THR A 42 4.91 -9.16 -10.29
C THR A 42 3.48 -9.04 -10.81
N THR A 43 3.21 -8.03 -11.66
CA THR A 43 1.89 -7.83 -12.29
C THR A 43 1.36 -9.11 -12.95
N THR A 44 2.22 -9.91 -13.60
CA THR A 44 1.83 -11.15 -14.29
C THR A 44 1.50 -12.27 -13.32
N GLU A 45 2.27 -12.42 -12.23
CA GLU A 45 1.97 -13.41 -11.19
C GLU A 45 0.66 -13.08 -10.47
N ILE A 46 0.43 -11.81 -10.13
CA ILE A 46 -0.83 -11.36 -9.53
C ILE A 46 -2.01 -11.65 -10.46
N ALA A 47 -1.86 -11.36 -11.76
CA ALA A 47 -2.86 -11.62 -12.77
C ALA A 47 -3.22 -13.12 -12.84
N ALA A 48 -2.21 -14.00 -12.77
CA ALA A 48 -2.40 -15.45 -12.72
C ALA A 48 -3.11 -15.89 -11.43
N CYS A 49 -2.70 -15.37 -10.26
CA CYS A 49 -3.35 -15.68 -8.97
C CYS A 49 -4.82 -15.27 -8.94
N LEU A 50 -5.16 -14.15 -9.59
CA LEU A 50 -6.53 -13.62 -9.62
C LEU A 50 -7.35 -14.07 -10.85
N VAL A 51 -6.76 -14.84 -11.75
CA VAL A 51 -7.37 -15.34 -13.00
C VAL A 51 -7.96 -14.20 -13.84
N ILE A 52 -7.17 -13.14 -14.05
CA ILE A 52 -7.54 -11.96 -14.84
C ILE A 52 -6.36 -11.47 -15.67
N GLU A 53 -6.59 -10.54 -16.59
CA GLU A 53 -5.51 -10.00 -17.43
C GLU A 53 -4.55 -9.08 -16.65
N PRO A 54 -3.25 -9.05 -17.00
CA PRO A 54 -2.28 -8.12 -16.42
C PRO A 54 -2.69 -6.65 -16.53
N LYS A 55 -3.44 -6.29 -17.59
CA LYS A 55 -3.97 -4.93 -17.77
C LYS A 55 -4.91 -4.53 -16.63
N SER A 56 -5.69 -5.48 -16.12
CA SER A 56 -6.57 -5.28 -14.97
C SER A 56 -5.77 -5.02 -13.70
N ILE A 57 -4.64 -5.70 -13.50
CA ILE A 57 -3.74 -5.45 -12.36
C ILE A 57 -3.15 -4.03 -12.41
N GLU A 58 -2.75 -3.55 -13.59
CA GLU A 58 -2.30 -2.15 -13.75
C GLU A 58 -3.43 -1.15 -13.45
N ASN A 59 -4.68 -1.48 -13.83
CA ASN A 59 -5.84 -0.66 -13.47
C ASN A 59 -6.08 -0.64 -11.95
N TYR A 60 -5.95 -1.77 -11.26
CA TYR A 60 -6.04 -1.84 -9.80
C TYR A 60 -4.93 -1.02 -9.13
N LYS A 61 -3.67 -1.17 -9.55
CA LYS A 61 -2.54 -0.36 -9.07
C LYS A 61 -2.82 1.13 -9.20
N ARG A 62 -3.34 1.57 -10.35
CA ARG A 62 -3.74 2.98 -10.56
C ARG A 62 -4.86 3.43 -9.61
N ARG A 63 -5.88 2.61 -9.39
CA ARG A 63 -6.99 2.93 -8.47
C ARG A 63 -6.53 3.02 -7.02
N ILE A 64 -5.70 2.06 -6.59
CA ILE A 64 -5.07 2.04 -5.27
C ILE A 64 -4.22 3.30 -5.07
N SER A 65 -3.31 3.60 -6.00
CA SER A 65 -2.49 4.82 -5.94
C SER A 65 -3.34 6.08 -5.84
N LYS A 66 -4.46 6.17 -6.58
CA LYS A 66 -5.39 7.30 -6.49
C LYS A 66 -6.04 7.41 -5.11
N LYS A 67 -6.55 6.30 -4.55
CA LYS A 67 -7.18 6.27 -3.22
C LYS A 67 -6.20 6.61 -2.10
N LEU A 68 -4.98 6.09 -2.18
CA LEU A 68 -3.91 6.37 -1.22
C LEU A 68 -3.26 7.75 -1.43
N LYS A 69 -3.56 8.42 -2.55
CA LYS A 69 -2.90 9.65 -3.04
C LYS A 69 -1.38 9.50 -3.22
N ILE A 70 -0.95 8.33 -3.68
CA ILE A 70 0.45 8.04 -4.00
C ILE A 70 0.67 8.35 -5.48
N GLY A 71 1.40 9.43 -5.77
CA GLY A 71 1.80 9.78 -7.14
C GLY A 71 3.05 9.00 -7.57
N GLY A 72 3.22 8.75 -8.87
CA GLY A 72 4.44 8.14 -9.43
C GLY A 72 4.33 6.62 -9.64
N ARG A 73 4.96 6.13 -10.72
CA ARG A 73 4.83 4.74 -11.19
C ARG A 73 5.37 3.70 -10.20
N SER A 74 6.49 4.00 -9.54
CA SER A 74 7.16 3.07 -8.62
C SER A 74 6.86 3.33 -7.14
N ASN A 75 6.17 4.43 -6.82
CA ASN A 75 5.97 4.84 -5.43
C ASN A 75 4.98 3.95 -4.69
N LEU A 76 4.02 3.33 -5.38
CA LEU A 76 3.14 2.32 -4.77
C LEU A 76 3.93 1.10 -4.29
N ILE A 77 4.86 0.60 -5.11
CA ILE A 77 5.72 -0.53 -4.76
C ILE A 77 6.60 -0.16 -3.57
N ARG A 78 7.23 1.02 -3.62
CA ARG A 78 8.05 1.53 -2.50
C ARG A 78 7.24 1.63 -1.21
N PHE A 79 6.02 2.15 -1.28
CA PHE A 79 5.10 2.21 -0.14
C PHE A 79 4.83 0.83 0.44
N CYS A 80 4.56 -0.18 -0.41
CA CYS A 80 4.31 -1.55 0.03
C CYS A 80 5.54 -2.18 0.70
N ILE A 81 6.74 -1.92 0.16
CA ILE A 81 8.00 -2.44 0.73
C ILE A 81 8.29 -1.81 2.09
N VAL A 82 8.20 -0.48 2.20
CA VAL A 82 8.48 0.26 3.45
C VAL A 82 7.49 -0.11 4.56
N ASN A 83 6.23 -0.38 4.21
CA ASN A 83 5.17 -0.65 5.18
C ASN A 83 4.73 -2.13 5.21
N ARG A 84 5.60 -3.06 4.79
CA ARG A 84 5.25 -4.47 4.55
C ARG A 84 4.54 -5.13 5.74
N ASP A 85 5.14 -5.06 6.92
CA ASP A 85 4.60 -5.73 8.11
C ASP A 85 3.28 -5.10 8.59
N TYR A 86 3.18 -3.78 8.45
CA TYR A 86 1.97 -3.03 8.77
C TYR A 86 0.79 -3.43 7.86
N LEU A 87 1.02 -3.45 6.54
CA LEU A 87 -0.02 -3.78 5.56
C LEU A 87 -0.48 -5.24 5.69
N ARG A 88 0.44 -6.19 5.95
CA ARG A 88 0.08 -7.59 6.22
C ARG A 88 -0.82 -7.73 7.46
N LYS A 89 -0.45 -7.05 8.55
CA LYS A 89 -1.27 -7.06 9.76
C LYS A 89 -2.67 -6.50 9.50
N LEU A 90 -2.76 -5.37 8.80
CA LEU A 90 -4.04 -4.77 8.44
C LEU A 90 -4.89 -5.67 7.54
N TYR A 91 -4.30 -6.29 6.52
CA TYR A 91 -5.01 -7.17 5.61
C TYR A 91 -5.69 -8.34 6.34
N ILE A 92 -4.99 -8.95 7.31
CA ILE A 92 -5.57 -10.02 8.15
C ILE A 92 -6.72 -9.50 9.02
N LEU A 93 -6.62 -8.27 9.54
CA LEU A 93 -7.66 -7.66 10.36
C LEU A 93 -8.89 -7.24 9.55
N ALA A 94 -8.69 -6.77 8.31
CA ALA A 94 -9.76 -6.31 7.44
C ALA A 94 -10.60 -7.44 6.83
N ARG A 95 -10.11 -8.69 6.87
CA ARG A 95 -10.77 -9.89 6.33
C ARG A 95 -11.24 -10.91 7.38
N LYS A 96 -11.09 -10.59 8.66
CA LYS A 96 -11.76 -11.30 9.76
C LYS A 96 -13.18 -10.78 9.93
#